data_AF-A0A0X2NNJ1-F1
#
_entry.id   AF-A0A0X2NNJ1-F1
#
_cell.length_a   1.000
_cell.length_b   1.000
_cell.length_c   1.000
_cell.angle_alpha   90.00
_cell.angle_beta   90.00
_cell.angle_gamma   90.00
#
_symmetry.space_group_name_H-M   'P 1'
#
loop_
_entity.id
_entity.type
_entity.pdbx_description
1 polymer ?
#
loop_
_entity_poly.entity_id
_entity_poly.type
_entity_poly.pdbx_seq_one_letter_code
_entity_poly.pdbx_strand_id
1 'polypeptide(L)'
;MPRQDGSGHVVAPARTQVTVAHSATGFRAGTPNQHESRPALSIVKLYIADYVFAHGSAADKADATRMLQVSDDNIASRLYAKYPQSISTTANAYGLNDTHDPGFWGNSTTSTADSVTYLEAKKRQDPGSPVLAALASASPVAADGMRQDYGTAVLPGVIGTKWGWSDDRTSFTASASFGADFSVAAQTNGPAAQLTGDVVDAFRPSAPSPAPAPTPSIPGIPGLPDLQLPDLPALPALPEMPPMPALPALPFP
;
A
#
# COMPACT_ATOMS: atom_id res chain seq x y z
N MET A 1 -12.99 -0.27 -3.60
CA MET A 1 -11.96 0.62 -4.19
C MET A 1 -11.55 1.64 -3.15
N PRO A 2 -10.28 2.07 -3.11
CA PRO A 2 -9.83 3.12 -2.20
C PRO A 2 -10.38 4.50 -2.62
N ARG A 3 -10.46 5.44 -1.69
CA ARG A 3 -10.58 6.86 -2.02
C ARG A 3 -9.31 7.35 -2.71
N GLN A 4 -9.48 8.12 -3.76
CA GLN A 4 -8.39 8.76 -4.49
C GLN A 4 -8.52 10.28 -4.46
N ASP A 5 -7.39 10.99 -4.47
CA ASP A 5 -7.36 12.43 -4.71
C ASP A 5 -7.51 12.76 -6.21
N GLY A 6 -7.49 14.06 -6.54
CA GLY A 6 -7.61 14.51 -7.94
C GLY A 6 -6.48 14.07 -8.87
N SER A 7 -5.38 13.51 -8.33
CA SER A 7 -4.26 12.93 -9.08
C SER A 7 -4.32 11.40 -9.17
N GLY A 8 -5.35 10.76 -8.62
CA GLY A 8 -5.50 9.31 -8.63
C GLY A 8 -4.72 8.58 -7.53
N HIS A 9 -4.07 9.30 -6.61
CA HIS A 9 -3.37 8.68 -5.49
C HIS A 9 -4.35 8.30 -4.38
N VAL A 10 -4.07 7.19 -3.70
CA VAL A 10 -4.84 6.78 -2.51
C VAL A 10 -4.72 7.84 -1.43
N VAL A 11 -5.86 8.24 -0.84
CA VAL A 11 -5.90 9.25 0.22
C VAL A 11 -5.57 8.61 1.57
N ALA A 12 -4.38 8.89 2.09
CA ALA A 12 -3.94 8.56 3.44
C ALA A 12 -2.99 9.64 4.00
N PRO A 13 -2.80 9.72 5.33
CA PRO A 13 -1.80 10.61 5.91
C PRO A 13 -0.38 10.31 5.41
N ALA A 14 0.49 11.32 5.29
CA ALA A 14 1.85 11.16 4.73
C ALA A 14 2.73 10.11 5.46
N ARG A 15 2.49 9.88 6.76
CA ARG A 15 3.14 8.81 7.53
C ARG A 15 2.78 7.40 7.06
N THR A 16 1.72 7.24 6.27
CA THR A 16 1.14 5.95 5.87
C THR A 16 1.25 5.77 4.37
N GLN A 17 1.94 4.70 3.97
CA GLN A 17 1.93 4.18 2.60
C GLN A 17 0.76 3.23 2.42
N VAL A 18 0.09 3.30 1.28
CA VAL A 18 -0.91 2.32 0.86
C VAL A 18 -0.74 2.07 -0.62
N THR A 19 -0.73 0.80 -1.03
CA THR A 19 -0.87 0.39 -2.43
C THR A 19 -1.97 -0.66 -2.52
N VAL A 20 -2.76 -0.60 -3.58
CA VAL A 20 -3.74 -1.62 -3.95
C VAL A 20 -3.67 -1.89 -5.44
N ALA A 21 -3.86 -3.16 -5.80
CA ALA A 21 -3.96 -3.57 -7.18
C ALA A 21 -5.05 -4.64 -7.35
N HIS A 22 -5.65 -4.64 -8.53
CA HIS A 22 -6.55 -5.67 -9.04
C HIS A 22 -6.11 -5.96 -10.48
N SER A 23 -5.19 -6.90 -10.65
CA SER A 23 -4.54 -7.15 -11.94
C SER A 23 -5.51 -7.55 -13.06
N ALA A 24 -6.64 -8.18 -12.72
CA ALA A 24 -7.64 -8.59 -13.71
C ALA A 24 -8.31 -7.41 -14.44
N THR A 25 -8.45 -6.25 -13.79
CA THR A 25 -8.96 -5.03 -14.45
C THR A 25 -7.85 -4.03 -14.80
N GLY A 26 -6.58 -4.36 -14.50
CA GLY A 26 -5.47 -3.43 -14.59
C GLY A 26 -5.52 -2.27 -13.59
N PHE A 27 -6.42 -2.31 -12.60
CA PHE A 27 -6.51 -1.24 -11.61
C PHE A 27 -5.32 -1.33 -10.66
N ARG A 28 -4.60 -0.21 -10.50
CA ARG A 28 -3.55 -0.04 -9.49
C ARG A 28 -3.55 1.40 -9.03
N ALA A 29 -3.45 1.58 -7.72
CA ALA A 29 -3.36 2.89 -7.10
C ALA A 29 -2.53 2.79 -5.83
N GLY A 30 -1.86 3.88 -5.46
CA GLY A 30 -1.23 3.99 -4.16
C GLY A 30 -1.06 5.43 -3.72
N THR A 31 -0.58 5.62 -2.51
CA THR A 31 -0.21 6.94 -1.97
C THR A 31 1.00 7.50 -2.74
N PRO A 32 1.25 8.82 -2.71
CA PRO A 32 2.39 9.41 -3.41
C PRO A 32 3.75 8.82 -3.00
N ASN A 33 3.87 8.35 -1.77
CA ASN A 33 5.06 7.74 -1.19
C ASN A 33 5.08 6.20 -1.28
N GLN A 34 4.23 5.56 -2.09
CA GLN A 34 4.13 4.09 -2.15
C GLN A 34 5.42 3.36 -2.54
N HIS A 35 6.38 4.07 -3.15
CA HIS A 35 7.69 3.59 -3.57
C HIS A 35 8.83 3.98 -2.61
N GLU A 36 8.53 4.71 -1.53
CA GLU A 36 9.57 5.00 -0.53
C GLU A 36 9.95 3.70 0.20
N SER A 37 11.22 3.33 0.13
CA SER A 37 11.73 2.15 0.83
C SER A 37 11.79 2.40 2.33
N ARG A 38 11.11 1.56 3.12
CA ARG A 38 11.01 1.65 4.58
C ARG A 38 11.42 0.33 5.23
N PRO A 39 11.67 0.28 6.56
CA PRO A 39 11.95 -0.98 7.24
C PRO A 39 10.89 -2.03 6.87
N ALA A 40 11.34 -3.18 6.36
CA ALA A 40 10.44 -4.21 5.85
C ALA A 40 9.74 -4.97 6.98
N LEU A 41 10.25 -4.88 8.21
CA LEU A 41 9.73 -5.57 9.38
C LEU A 41 9.56 -7.06 9.06
N SER A 42 8.46 -7.67 9.52
CA SER A 42 8.13 -9.05 9.18
C SER A 42 7.52 -9.26 7.78
N ILE A 43 7.38 -8.22 6.96
CA ILE A 43 6.93 -8.38 5.55
C ILE A 43 7.98 -9.13 4.73
N VAL A 44 9.27 -8.88 5.00
CA VAL A 44 10.39 -9.53 4.29
C VAL A 44 10.38 -11.07 4.40
N LYS A 45 9.74 -11.62 5.43
CA LYS A 45 9.58 -13.07 5.61
C LYS A 45 8.84 -13.71 4.43
N LEU A 46 8.01 -12.97 3.69
CA LEU A 46 7.42 -13.40 2.42
C LEU A 46 8.50 -13.82 1.43
N TYR A 47 9.54 -12.99 1.28
CA TYR A 47 10.59 -13.19 0.29
C TYR A 47 11.53 -14.32 0.70
N ILE A 48 11.86 -14.40 1.99
CA ILE A 48 12.62 -15.53 2.56
C ILE A 48 11.86 -16.83 2.33
N ALA A 49 10.57 -16.88 2.69
CA ALA A 49 9.75 -18.08 2.55
C ALA A 49 9.62 -18.50 1.09
N ASP A 50 9.44 -17.55 0.17
CA ASP A 50 9.32 -17.84 -1.26
C ASP A 50 10.52 -18.59 -1.79
N TYR A 51 11.71 -18.07 -1.50
CA TYR A 51 12.97 -18.70 -1.86
C TYR A 51 13.07 -20.10 -1.25
N VAL A 52 12.74 -20.25 0.03
CA VAL A 52 12.79 -21.55 0.72
C VAL A 52 11.79 -22.56 0.14
N PHE A 53 10.61 -22.13 -0.28
CA PHE A 53 9.66 -23.04 -0.94
C PHE A 53 10.19 -23.55 -2.28
N ALA A 54 10.93 -22.72 -3.02
CA ALA A 54 11.56 -23.12 -4.28
C ALA A 54 12.81 -24.00 -4.08
N HIS A 55 13.65 -23.68 -3.09
CA HIS A 55 15.03 -24.21 -3.00
C HIS A 55 15.35 -25.01 -1.73
N GLY A 56 14.50 -24.93 -0.71
CA GLY A 56 14.73 -25.51 0.61
C GLY A 56 14.46 -27.01 0.69
N SER A 57 14.96 -27.64 1.76
CA SER A 57 14.56 -29.01 2.12
C SER A 57 13.12 -29.07 2.62
N ALA A 58 12.55 -30.27 2.74
CA ALA A 58 11.20 -30.42 3.30
C ALA A 58 11.07 -29.82 4.72
N ALA A 59 12.10 -29.95 5.54
CA ALA A 59 12.14 -29.34 6.88
C ALA A 59 12.17 -27.80 6.81
N ASP A 60 12.96 -27.22 5.89
CA ASP A 60 13.01 -25.76 5.73
C ASP A 60 11.68 -25.20 5.24
N LYS A 61 10.96 -25.93 4.37
CA LYS A 61 9.62 -25.55 3.89
C LYS A 61 8.58 -25.60 5.00
N ALA A 62 8.67 -26.58 5.90
CA ALA A 62 7.83 -26.63 7.09
C ALA A 62 8.13 -25.43 8.02
N ASP A 63 9.41 -25.12 8.22
CA ASP A 63 9.85 -23.92 8.95
C ASP A 63 9.35 -22.64 8.27
N ALA A 64 9.44 -22.52 6.94
CA ALA A 64 8.94 -21.36 6.20
C ALA A 64 7.43 -21.17 6.35
N THR A 65 6.67 -22.26 6.34
CA THR A 65 5.23 -22.25 6.62
C THR A 65 4.96 -21.71 8.02
N ARG A 66 5.65 -22.25 9.03
CA ARG A 66 5.52 -21.81 10.42
C ARG A 66 5.93 -20.33 10.60
N MET A 67 7.03 -19.93 9.98
CA MET A 67 7.54 -18.55 9.98
C MET A 67 6.50 -17.57 9.46
N LEU A 68 5.78 -17.90 8.38
CA LEU A 68 4.73 -17.03 7.86
C LEU A 68 3.50 -17.01 8.79
N GLN A 69 3.08 -18.16 9.32
CA GLN A 69 1.86 -18.28 10.11
C GLN A 69 1.94 -17.55 11.47
N VAL A 70 3.07 -17.62 12.16
CA VAL A 70 3.26 -16.99 13.49
C VAL A 70 4.33 -15.91 13.50
N SER A 71 4.83 -15.51 12.33
CA SER A 71 5.83 -14.44 12.21
C SER A 71 7.08 -14.65 13.08
N ASP A 72 7.57 -15.89 13.19
CA ASP A 72 8.64 -16.26 14.12
C ASP A 72 10.03 -15.78 13.63
N ASP A 73 10.66 -14.89 14.40
CA ASP A 73 11.97 -14.30 14.10
C ASP A 73 13.14 -15.27 14.26
N ASN A 74 13.00 -16.27 15.15
CA ASN A 74 14.02 -17.30 15.30
C ASN A 74 14.06 -18.17 14.04
N ILE A 75 12.90 -18.51 13.48
CA ILE A 75 12.84 -19.25 12.22
C ILE A 75 13.37 -18.40 11.07
N ALA A 76 12.98 -17.12 10.98
CA ALA A 76 13.49 -16.21 9.96
C ALA A 76 15.01 -16.09 10.01
N SER A 77 15.59 -15.94 11.20
CA SER A 77 17.04 -15.86 11.38
C SER A 77 17.75 -17.15 10.94
N ARG A 78 17.21 -18.33 11.28
CA ARG A 78 17.78 -19.61 10.82
C ARG A 78 17.68 -19.79 9.31
N LEU A 79 16.51 -19.54 8.73
CA LEU A 79 16.29 -19.69 7.29
C LEU A 79 17.14 -18.69 6.51
N TYR A 80 17.21 -17.43 6.94
CA TYR A 80 18.03 -16.42 6.30
C TYR A 80 19.53 -16.74 6.41
N ALA A 81 20.01 -17.19 7.58
CA ALA A 81 21.41 -17.62 7.72
C ALA A 81 21.77 -18.78 6.77
N LYS A 82 20.82 -19.69 6.52
CA LYS A 82 20.99 -20.80 5.59
C LYS A 82 20.86 -20.37 4.11
N TYR A 83 20.04 -19.35 3.85
CA TYR A 83 19.72 -18.84 2.51
C TYR A 83 19.89 -17.31 2.46
N PRO A 84 21.12 -16.78 2.59
CA PRO A 84 21.35 -15.34 2.71
C PRO A 84 20.95 -14.56 1.45
N GLN A 85 20.96 -15.20 0.28
CA GLN A 85 20.49 -14.63 -0.98
C GLN A 85 18.96 -14.57 -1.14
N SER A 86 18.20 -15.08 -0.18
CA SER A 86 16.76 -15.32 -0.35
C SER A 86 15.99 -14.03 -0.67
N ILE A 87 16.28 -12.94 0.03
CA ILE A 87 15.59 -11.65 -0.18
C ILE A 87 15.96 -11.07 -1.55
N SER A 88 17.26 -10.92 -1.84
CA SER A 88 17.73 -10.31 -3.09
C SER A 88 17.35 -11.14 -4.32
N THR A 89 17.40 -12.47 -4.24
CA THR A 89 16.99 -13.35 -5.34
C THR A 89 15.49 -13.22 -5.61
N THR A 90 14.66 -13.22 -4.57
CA THR A 90 13.22 -13.03 -4.74
C THR A 90 12.92 -11.61 -5.25
N ALA A 91 13.55 -10.57 -4.70
CA ALA A 91 13.36 -9.21 -5.18
C ALA A 91 13.66 -9.08 -6.69
N ASN A 92 14.78 -9.64 -7.14
CA ASN A 92 15.13 -9.66 -8.57
C ASN A 92 14.13 -10.46 -9.41
N ALA A 93 13.65 -11.61 -8.91
CA ALA A 93 12.72 -12.47 -9.64
C ALA A 93 11.36 -11.81 -9.91
N TYR A 94 10.90 -10.92 -9.01
CA TYR A 94 9.61 -10.23 -9.14
C TYR A 94 9.73 -8.75 -9.49
N GLY A 95 10.95 -8.23 -9.71
CA GLY A 95 11.20 -6.82 -10.03
C GLY A 95 10.85 -5.85 -8.89
N LEU A 96 11.17 -6.25 -7.65
CA LEU A 96 10.90 -5.48 -6.43
C LEU A 96 12.01 -4.45 -6.21
N ASN A 97 11.91 -3.31 -6.90
CA ASN A 97 13.02 -2.34 -7.01
C ASN A 97 13.28 -1.53 -5.73
N ASP A 98 12.29 -1.44 -4.84
CA ASP A 98 12.39 -0.71 -3.57
C ASP A 98 12.73 -1.66 -2.40
N THR A 99 13.03 -2.92 -2.70
CA THR A 99 13.35 -3.97 -1.73
C THR A 99 14.84 -4.20 -1.66
N HIS A 100 15.42 -4.02 -0.47
CA HIS A 100 16.86 -4.07 -0.28
C HIS A 100 17.25 -4.99 0.89
N ASP A 101 18.28 -5.78 0.65
CA ASP A 101 18.87 -6.69 1.63
C ASP A 101 20.28 -6.20 2.03
N PRO A 102 20.45 -5.66 3.24
CA PRO A 102 21.75 -5.17 3.72
C PRO A 102 22.61 -6.26 4.38
N GLY A 103 22.27 -7.56 4.25
CA GLY A 103 23.02 -8.67 4.85
C GLY A 103 22.55 -9.07 6.25
N PHE A 104 21.44 -8.50 6.72
CA PHE A 104 20.69 -8.97 7.87
C PHE A 104 19.21 -8.74 7.62
N TRP A 105 18.41 -9.81 7.64
CA TRP A 105 16.99 -9.74 7.26
C TRP A 105 16.20 -8.70 8.07
N GLY A 106 16.50 -8.52 9.36
CA GLY A 106 15.79 -7.57 10.22
C GLY A 106 16.04 -6.10 9.84
N ASN A 107 17.14 -5.82 9.13
CA ASN A 107 17.47 -4.48 8.63
C ASN A 107 17.02 -4.26 7.18
N SER A 108 16.40 -5.25 6.53
CA SER A 108 15.90 -5.12 5.17
C SER A 108 14.86 -4.02 5.04
N THR A 109 14.73 -3.49 3.83
CA THR A 109 13.71 -2.50 3.48
C THR A 109 12.86 -2.99 2.31
N THR A 110 11.64 -2.49 2.20
CA THR A 110 10.71 -2.74 1.08
C THR A 110 9.72 -1.57 0.98
N SER A 111 8.85 -1.60 -0.03
CA SER A 111 7.77 -0.63 -0.20
C SER A 111 6.40 -1.33 -0.27
N THR A 112 5.31 -0.59 -0.06
CA THR A 112 3.96 -1.13 -0.28
C THR A 112 3.74 -1.48 -1.75
N ALA A 113 4.37 -0.74 -2.67
CA ALA A 113 4.31 -1.02 -4.10
C ALA A 113 4.92 -2.39 -4.43
N ASP A 114 6.10 -2.70 -3.89
CA ASP A 114 6.77 -3.99 -4.05
C ASP A 114 5.98 -5.13 -3.43
N SER A 115 5.49 -4.93 -2.20
CA SER A 115 4.67 -5.95 -1.51
C SER A 115 3.43 -6.34 -2.33
N VAL A 116 2.74 -5.35 -2.93
CA VAL A 116 1.59 -5.61 -3.81
C VAL A 116 2.02 -6.25 -5.13
N THR A 117 3.13 -5.81 -5.72
CA THR A 117 3.68 -6.43 -6.94
C THR A 117 4.00 -7.90 -6.73
N TYR A 118 4.62 -8.25 -5.61
CA TYR A 118 4.89 -9.64 -5.22
C TYR A 118 3.59 -10.45 -5.09
N LEU A 119 2.61 -9.97 -4.31
CA LEU A 119 1.36 -10.70 -4.08
C LEU A 119 0.52 -10.88 -5.35
N GLU A 120 0.43 -9.86 -6.20
CA GLU A 120 -0.26 -9.96 -7.49
C GLU A 120 0.44 -10.93 -8.44
N ALA A 121 1.78 -10.91 -8.48
CA ALA A 121 2.55 -11.86 -9.27
C ALA A 121 2.33 -13.29 -8.78
N LYS A 122 2.34 -13.51 -7.45
CA LYS A 122 2.05 -14.82 -6.85
C LYS A 122 0.68 -15.34 -7.21
N LYS A 123 -0.38 -14.56 -7.02
CA LYS A 123 -1.73 -14.99 -7.39
C LYS A 123 -1.86 -15.36 -8.88
N ARG A 124 -1.16 -14.64 -9.76
CA ARG A 124 -1.21 -14.88 -11.20
C ARG A 124 -0.38 -16.09 -11.65
N GLN A 125 0.80 -16.27 -11.07
CA GLN A 125 1.77 -17.28 -11.51
C GLN A 125 1.62 -18.61 -10.76
N ASP A 126 1.23 -18.55 -9.48
CA ASP A 126 1.13 -19.69 -8.58
C ASP A 126 0.02 -19.46 -7.52
N PRO A 127 -1.26 -19.48 -7.93
CA PRO A 127 -2.39 -19.27 -7.02
C PRO A 127 -2.49 -20.34 -5.92
N GLY A 128 -1.87 -21.52 -6.12
CA GLY A 128 -1.76 -22.59 -5.13
C GLY A 128 -0.51 -22.50 -4.25
N SER A 129 0.24 -21.38 -4.30
CA SER A 129 1.54 -21.31 -3.64
C SER A 129 1.45 -21.56 -2.13
N PRO A 130 2.43 -22.27 -1.54
CA PRO A 130 2.52 -22.43 -0.09
C PRO A 130 2.61 -21.09 0.68
N VAL A 131 3.11 -20.02 0.05
CA VAL A 131 3.12 -18.67 0.64
C VAL A 131 1.69 -18.17 0.86
N LEU A 132 0.86 -18.18 -0.19
CA LEU A 132 -0.53 -17.73 -0.08
C LEU A 132 -1.33 -18.58 0.90
N ALA A 133 -1.12 -19.91 0.89
CA ALA A 133 -1.74 -20.82 1.84
C ALA A 133 -1.32 -20.54 3.30
N ALA A 134 -0.05 -20.24 3.56
CA ALA A 134 0.44 -19.91 4.89
C ALA A 134 -0.12 -18.57 5.40
N LEU A 135 -0.27 -17.57 4.52
CA LEU A 135 -0.90 -16.29 4.84
C LEU A 135 -2.40 -16.45 5.15
N ALA A 136 -3.11 -17.30 4.40
CA ALA A 136 -4.52 -17.59 4.62
C ALA A 136 -4.79 -18.39 5.90
N SER A 137 -3.76 -19.08 6.42
CA SER A 137 -3.83 -19.88 7.65
C SER A 137 -3.00 -19.26 8.78
N ALA A 138 -2.73 -17.95 8.72
CA ALA A 138 -1.98 -17.27 9.75
C ALA A 138 -2.67 -17.40 11.12
N SER A 139 -1.85 -17.56 12.17
CA SER A 139 -2.33 -17.65 13.54
C SER A 139 -2.90 -16.29 13.99
N PRO A 140 -3.97 -16.23 14.80
CA PRO A 140 -4.46 -14.96 15.35
C PRO A 140 -3.43 -14.20 16.19
N VAL A 141 -2.44 -14.92 16.74
CA VAL A 141 -1.37 -14.37 17.57
C VAL A 141 -0.03 -14.91 17.08
N ALA A 142 0.94 -14.01 16.91
CA ALA A 142 2.32 -14.31 16.52
C ALA A 142 3.10 -15.00 17.66
N ALA A 143 4.29 -15.52 17.35
CA ALA A 143 5.15 -16.23 18.29
C ALA A 143 5.57 -15.37 19.49
N ASP A 144 5.66 -14.05 19.29
CA ASP A 144 6.01 -13.05 20.31
C ASP A 144 4.78 -12.47 21.05
N GLY A 145 3.57 -12.97 20.75
CA GLY A 145 2.33 -12.50 21.35
C GLY A 145 1.66 -11.31 20.66
N MET A 146 2.21 -10.78 19.55
CA MET A 146 1.54 -9.72 18.79
C MET A 146 0.27 -10.25 18.11
N ARG A 147 -0.84 -9.50 18.18
CA ARG A 147 -2.07 -9.85 17.47
C ARG A 147 -1.91 -9.64 15.97
N GLN A 148 -2.46 -10.55 15.18
CA GLN A 148 -2.40 -10.56 13.73
C GLN A 148 -3.81 -10.31 13.14
N ASP A 149 -4.39 -9.15 13.44
CA ASP A 149 -5.76 -8.79 13.08
C ASP A 149 -5.93 -7.29 12.72
N TYR A 150 -4.87 -6.65 12.24
CA TYR A 150 -4.82 -5.20 12.02
C TYR A 150 -4.46 -4.81 10.57
N GLY A 151 -4.58 -3.51 10.28
CA GLY A 151 -4.19 -2.92 9.00
C GLY A 151 -5.08 -3.40 7.87
N THR A 152 -4.47 -3.89 6.79
CA THR A 152 -5.18 -4.40 5.62
C THR A 152 -6.02 -5.64 5.89
N ALA A 153 -5.73 -6.40 6.95
CA ALA A 153 -6.49 -7.61 7.31
C ALA A 153 -7.98 -7.36 7.61
N VAL A 154 -8.34 -6.12 7.98
CA VAL A 154 -9.73 -5.77 8.32
C VAL A 154 -10.58 -5.46 7.10
N LEU A 155 -9.98 -5.42 5.90
CA LEU A 155 -10.69 -5.10 4.68
C LEU A 155 -11.58 -6.26 4.23
N PRO A 156 -12.81 -6.00 3.74
CA PRO A 156 -13.67 -7.04 3.20
C PRO A 156 -13.00 -7.82 2.06
N GLY A 157 -13.20 -9.15 2.05
CA GLY A 157 -12.70 -10.03 0.98
C GLY A 157 -11.22 -10.41 1.09
N VAL A 158 -10.52 -9.98 2.13
CA VAL A 158 -9.16 -10.48 2.44
C VAL A 158 -9.22 -11.96 2.79
N ILE A 159 -8.32 -12.74 2.17
CA ILE A 159 -8.17 -14.17 2.38
C ILE A 159 -6.97 -14.46 3.28
N GLY A 160 -5.86 -13.76 3.06
CA GLY A 160 -4.64 -13.95 3.85
C GLY A 160 -3.80 -12.69 3.94
N THR A 161 -3.02 -12.60 5.03
CA THR A 161 -2.24 -11.40 5.36
C THR A 161 -0.91 -11.77 5.98
N LYS A 162 0.13 -10.97 5.69
CA LYS A 162 1.34 -10.90 6.51
C LYS A 162 1.40 -9.55 7.21
N TRP A 163 1.72 -9.58 8.50
CA TRP A 163 1.90 -8.40 9.33
C TRP A 163 3.38 -8.14 9.64
N GLY A 164 3.71 -6.88 9.92
CA GLY A 164 5.00 -6.43 10.42
C GLY A 164 4.86 -5.35 11.48
N TRP A 165 5.75 -5.36 12.46
CA TRP A 165 5.83 -4.38 13.54
C TRP A 165 7.29 -4.20 13.95
N SER A 166 7.63 -3.02 14.46
CA SER A 166 8.89 -2.80 15.19
C SER A 166 8.83 -3.47 16.57
N ASP A 167 9.99 -3.77 17.16
CA ASP A 167 10.07 -4.45 18.47
C ASP A 167 9.35 -3.68 19.58
N ASP A 168 9.37 -2.34 19.53
CA ASP A 168 8.65 -1.47 20.47
C ASP A 168 7.12 -1.45 20.24
N ARG A 169 6.64 -2.05 19.15
CA ARG A 169 5.24 -2.13 18.70
C ARG A 169 4.57 -0.78 18.43
N THR A 170 5.34 0.30 18.41
CA THR A 170 4.84 1.67 18.32
C THR A 170 5.45 2.48 17.18
N SER A 171 6.71 2.23 16.82
CA SER A 171 7.41 3.03 15.82
C SER A 171 6.94 2.77 14.39
N PHE A 172 6.78 1.50 14.01
CA PHE A 172 6.39 1.12 12.66
C PHE A 172 5.46 -0.09 12.68
N THR A 173 4.42 -0.05 11.87
CA THR A 173 3.59 -1.23 11.60
C THR A 173 3.24 -1.32 10.13
N ALA A 174 3.14 -2.55 9.62
CA ALA A 174 2.83 -2.87 8.24
C ALA A 174 1.90 -4.08 8.15
N SER A 175 1.19 -4.18 7.03
CA SER A 175 0.39 -5.35 6.66
C SER A 175 0.31 -5.45 5.14
N ALA A 176 0.41 -6.65 4.59
CA ALA A 176 0.25 -6.94 3.18
C ALA A 176 -0.71 -8.13 3.02
N SER A 177 -1.81 -7.91 2.31
CA SER A 177 -2.93 -8.82 2.18
C SER A 177 -3.27 -9.13 0.74
N PHE A 178 -3.83 -10.31 0.52
CA PHE A 178 -4.45 -10.68 -0.74
C PHE A 178 -5.90 -11.12 -0.52
N GLY A 179 -6.76 -10.76 -1.47
CA GLY A 179 -8.08 -11.35 -1.68
C GLY A 179 -8.09 -12.19 -2.96
N ALA A 180 -9.27 -12.65 -3.36
CA ALA A 180 -9.43 -13.49 -4.55
C ALA A 180 -8.87 -12.81 -5.81
N ASP A 181 -9.08 -11.50 -5.94
CA ASP A 181 -8.82 -10.75 -7.16
C ASP A 181 -7.97 -9.49 -6.90
N PHE A 182 -7.83 -9.02 -5.66
CA PHE A 182 -7.01 -7.86 -5.29
C PHE A 182 -5.83 -8.20 -4.36
N SER A 183 -4.83 -7.34 -4.32
CA SER A 183 -3.80 -7.29 -3.26
C SER A 183 -3.68 -5.87 -2.75
N VAL A 184 -3.35 -5.72 -1.48
CA VAL A 184 -3.21 -4.43 -0.82
C VAL A 184 -2.12 -4.51 0.23
N ALA A 185 -1.26 -3.50 0.30
CA ALA A 185 -0.26 -3.36 1.34
C ALA A 185 -0.34 -1.96 1.94
N ALA A 186 -0.08 -1.87 3.24
CA ALA A 186 0.00 -0.61 3.95
C ALA A 186 1.09 -0.66 5.02
N GLN A 187 1.77 0.46 5.23
CA GLN A 187 2.75 0.66 6.29
C GLN A 187 2.63 2.07 6.86
N THR A 188 2.70 2.21 8.19
CA THR A 188 2.67 3.50 8.88
C THR A 188 3.84 3.66 9.83
N ASN A 189 4.30 4.89 9.99
CA ASN A 189 5.15 5.29 11.13
C ASN A 189 4.22 5.50 12.33
N GLY A 190 3.96 4.42 13.06
CA GLY A 190 2.99 4.38 14.15
C GLY A 190 2.52 2.96 14.50
N PRO A 191 1.73 2.82 15.58
CA PRO A 191 1.22 1.54 16.07
C PRO A 191 0.12 0.96 15.16
N ALA A 192 -0.19 -0.32 15.37
CA ALA A 192 -1.16 -1.09 14.58
C ALA A 192 -2.56 -0.44 14.51
N ALA A 193 -3.01 0.20 15.59
CA ALA A 193 -4.30 0.90 15.62
C ALA A 193 -4.32 2.09 14.64
N GLN A 194 -3.21 2.82 14.52
CA GLN A 194 -3.09 3.94 13.59
C GLN A 194 -3.05 3.46 12.14
N LEU A 195 -2.32 2.37 11.86
CA LEU A 195 -2.34 1.73 10.54
C LEU A 195 -3.76 1.31 10.16
N THR A 196 -4.48 0.68 11.09
CA THR A 196 -5.84 0.20 10.87
C THR A 196 -6.81 1.34 10.59
N GLY A 197 -6.75 2.41 11.38
CA GLY A 197 -7.56 3.61 11.15
C GLY A 197 -7.32 4.22 9.78
N ASP A 198 -6.05 4.40 9.40
CA ASP A 198 -5.69 4.99 8.11
C ASP A 198 -6.12 4.10 6.93
N VAL A 199 -6.03 2.77 7.07
CA VAL A 199 -6.52 1.82 6.06
C VAL A 199 -8.05 1.86 5.96
N VAL A 200 -8.78 1.77 7.07
CA VAL A 200 -10.25 1.85 7.05
C VAL A 200 -10.70 3.17 6.44
N ASP A 201 -10.04 4.27 6.79
CA ASP A 201 -10.31 5.56 6.19
C ASP A 201 -9.98 5.58 4.70
N ALA A 202 -8.88 4.99 4.24
CA ALA A 202 -8.56 4.95 2.81
C ALA A 202 -9.62 4.18 1.99
N PHE A 203 -10.36 3.25 2.60
CA PHE A 203 -11.34 2.40 1.90
C PHE A 203 -12.80 2.67 2.28
N ARG A 204 -13.10 3.61 3.20
CA ARG A 204 -14.50 3.97 3.49
C ARG A 204 -15.16 4.57 2.24
N PRO A 205 -16.43 4.23 1.97
CA PRO A 205 -17.18 4.83 0.87
C PRO A 205 -17.14 6.35 0.94
N SER A 206 -16.97 7.01 -0.21
CA SER A 206 -17.21 8.45 -0.30
C SER A 206 -18.65 8.71 0.14
N ALA A 207 -18.85 9.72 1.00
CA ALA A 207 -20.21 10.16 1.31
C ALA A 207 -20.91 10.52 -0.01
N PRO A 208 -22.20 10.19 -0.18
CA PRO A 208 -22.94 10.72 -1.31
C PRO A 208 -22.79 12.25 -1.29
N SER A 209 -22.49 12.84 -2.45
CA SER A 209 -22.54 14.31 -2.57
C SER A 209 -23.88 14.77 -2.01
N PRO A 210 -23.92 15.81 -1.17
CA PRO A 210 -25.19 16.39 -0.79
C PRO A 210 -25.96 16.69 -2.08
N ALA A 211 -27.20 16.22 -2.15
CA ALA A 211 -28.07 16.57 -3.27
C ALA A 211 -28.01 18.09 -3.45
N PRO A 212 -27.95 18.61 -4.69
CA PRO A 212 -28.03 20.04 -4.91
C PRO A 212 -29.26 20.54 -4.13
N ALA A 213 -29.05 21.51 -3.24
CA ALA A 213 -30.14 22.11 -2.51
C ALA A 213 -31.22 22.50 -3.53
N PRO A 214 -32.51 22.22 -3.27
CA PRO A 214 -33.57 22.67 -4.16
C PRO A 214 -33.37 24.17 -4.36
N THR A 215 -33.23 24.59 -5.61
CA THR A 215 -33.22 26.02 -5.93
C THR A 215 -34.47 26.62 -5.30
N PRO A 216 -34.35 27.63 -4.41
CA PRO A 216 -35.53 28.26 -3.86
C PRO A 216 -36.35 28.80 -5.03
N SER A 217 -37.53 28.22 -5.23
CA SER A 217 -38.48 28.73 -6.20
C SER A 217 -38.93 30.08 -5.67
N ILE A 218 -38.45 31.17 -6.28
CA ILE A 218 -38.91 32.52 -5.97
C ILE A 218 -40.40 32.53 -6.35
N PRO A 219 -41.34 32.81 -5.42
CA PRO A 219 -42.74 32.97 -5.75
C PRO A 219 -42.89 34.05 -6.84
N GLY A 220 -43.64 33.74 -7.89
CA GLY A 220 -43.82 34.61 -9.05
C GLY A 220 -44.23 36.02 -8.64
N ILE A 221 -43.36 36.99 -8.91
CA ILE A 221 -43.65 38.42 -8.77
C ILE A 221 -44.49 38.82 -10.00
N PRO A 222 -45.68 39.43 -9.83
CA PRO A 222 -46.43 39.95 -10.97
C PRO A 222 -45.66 41.04 -11.70
N GLY A 223 -45.44 40.84 -13.01
CA GLY A 223 -45.14 41.83 -14.06
C GLY A 223 -44.25 43.01 -13.69
N LEU A 224 -42.95 42.90 -13.96
CA LEU A 224 -42.09 44.06 -14.21
C LEU A 224 -42.00 44.30 -15.72
N PRO A 225 -42.05 45.56 -16.20
CA PRO A 225 -41.86 45.87 -17.60
C PRO A 225 -40.45 45.48 -18.04
N ASP A 226 -40.30 45.06 -19.31
CA ASP A 226 -39.01 44.76 -19.93
C ASP A 226 -38.05 45.96 -19.78
N LEU A 227 -37.13 45.86 -18.81
CA LEU A 227 -35.98 46.75 -18.75
C LEU A 227 -34.89 46.14 -19.62
N GLN A 228 -34.73 46.72 -20.81
CA GLN A 228 -33.61 46.45 -21.70
C GLN A 228 -32.30 46.64 -20.94
N LEU A 229 -31.53 45.56 -20.79
CA LEU A 229 -30.20 45.61 -20.18
C LEU A 229 -29.29 46.54 -21.02
N PRO A 230 -28.54 47.46 -20.41
CA PRO A 230 -27.51 48.18 -21.13
C PRO A 230 -26.37 47.22 -21.49
N ASP A 231 -25.77 47.42 -22.67
CA ASP A 231 -24.57 46.69 -23.08
C ASP A 231 -23.48 46.83 -22.02
N LEU A 232 -23.05 45.70 -21.47
CA LEU A 232 -21.92 45.66 -20.55
C LEU A 232 -20.63 45.88 -21.35
N PRO A 233 -19.71 46.74 -20.89
CA PRO A 233 -18.42 46.88 -21.54
C PRO A 233 -17.63 45.57 -21.42
N ALA A 234 -16.86 45.25 -22.46
CA ALA A 234 -15.99 44.07 -22.47
C ALA A 234 -15.02 44.08 -21.28
N LEU A 235 -14.83 42.91 -20.66
CA LEU A 235 -13.87 42.75 -19.58
C LEU A 235 -12.45 43.07 -20.08
N PRO A 236 -11.62 43.77 -19.29
CA PRO A 236 -10.23 44.01 -19.66
C PRO A 236 -9.47 42.68 -19.76
N ALA A 237 -8.55 42.60 -20.73
CA ALA A 237 -7.68 41.45 -20.91
C ALA A 237 -6.83 41.22 -19.65
N LEU A 238 -6.63 39.95 -19.30
CA LEU A 238 -5.72 39.57 -18.22
C LEU A 238 -4.29 40.01 -18.56
N PRO A 239 -3.51 40.50 -17.58
CA PRO A 239 -2.12 40.86 -17.80
C PRO A 239 -1.30 39.62 -18.23
N GLU A 240 -0.39 39.82 -19.19
CA GLU A 240 0.55 38.78 -19.60
C GLU A 240 1.42 38.35 -18.42
N MET A 241 1.62 37.04 -18.29
CA MET A 241 2.52 36.51 -17.27
C MET A 241 3.96 36.94 -17.58
N PRO A 242 4.75 37.30 -16.55
CA PRO A 242 6.16 37.60 -16.75
C PRO A 242 6.93 36.35 -17.24
N PRO A 243 7.95 36.53 -18.09
CA PRO A 243 8.77 35.42 -18.55
C PRO A 243 9.51 34.76 -17.38
N MET A 244 9.61 33.43 -17.40
CA MET A 244 10.36 32.68 -16.40
C MET A 244 11.84 33.07 -16.44
N PRO A 245 12.52 33.15 -15.27
CA PRO A 245 13.95 33.38 -15.23
C PRO A 245 14.71 32.20 -15.87
N ALA A 246 15.72 32.50 -16.66
CA ALA A 246 16.60 31.51 -17.25
C ALA A 246 17.41 30.79 -16.17
N LEU A 247 17.52 29.46 -16.28
CA LEU A 247 18.38 28.66 -15.42
C LEU A 247 19.86 29.01 -15.68
N PRO A 248 20.70 29.12 -14.64
CA PRO A 248 22.14 29.33 -14.83
C PRO A 248 22.77 28.12 -15.53
N ALA A 249 23.62 28.39 -16.51
CA ALA A 249 24.42 27.37 -17.17
C ALA A 249 25.45 26.79 -16.18
N LEU A 250 25.42 25.47 -15.99
CA LEU A 250 26.44 24.77 -15.24
C LEU A 250 27.73 24.69 -16.08
N PRO A 251 28.91 25.07 -15.55
CA PRO A 251 30.17 24.78 -16.20
C PRO A 251 30.47 23.28 -16.06
N PHE A 252 30.70 22.61 -17.19
CA PHE A 252 31.23 21.24 -17.21
C PHE A 252 32.72 21.24 -16.87
N PRO A 253 33.14 20.35 -15.96
CA PRO A 253 34.29 19.50 -16.18
C PRO A 253 33.90 18.02 -16.28
#